data_AF-A0A2S6PM04-F1
#
_entry.id   AF-A0A2S6PM04-F1
#
_cell.length_a   1.000
_cell.length_b   1.000
_cell.length_c   1.000
_cell.angle_alpha   90.00
_cell.angle_beta   90.00
_cell.angle_gamma   90.00
#
_symmetry.space_group_name_H-M   'P 1'
#
loop_
_entity.id
_entity.type
_entity.pdbx_description
1 polymer ?
#
loop_
_entity_poly.entity_id
_entity_poly.type
_entity_poly.pdbx_seq_one_letter_code
_entity_poly.pdbx_strand_id
1 'polypeptide(L)'
;MSARTEILAALQRAGYNEAGATALLGRADKEPRETPPDPDFRETLAGGHALIVEYGDCEMHGSCQCGKRLGITTPDASLDTFVPSWERHCMTEVTP
;
A
#
# COMPACT_ATOMS: atom_id res chain seq x y z
N MET A 1 6.20 -25.85 -1.39
CA MET A 1 4.80 -25.38 -1.49
C MET A 1 4.71 -24.07 -0.74
N SER A 2 4.05 -23.06 -1.29
CA SER A 2 3.82 -21.79 -0.59
C SER A 2 2.38 -21.73 -0.07
N ALA A 3 2.16 -20.97 1.01
CA ALA A 3 0.82 -20.71 1.55
C ALA A 3 -0.14 -20.15 0.47
N ARG A 4 0.39 -19.34 -0.46
CA ARG A 4 -0.37 -18.81 -1.60
C ARG A 4 -0.90 -19.93 -2.51
N THR A 5 -0.07 -20.94 -2.82
CA THR A 5 -0.49 -22.09 -3.63
C THR A 5 -1.53 -22.95 -2.91
N GLU A 6 -1.43 -23.09 -1.59
CA GLU A 6 -2.40 -23.83 -0.78
C GLU A 6 -3.78 -23.14 -0.72
N ILE A 7 -3.80 -21.81 -0.58
CA ILE A 7 -5.02 -21.01 -0.58
C ILE A 7 -5.69 -21.04 -1.96
N LEU A 8 -4.93 -20.90 -3.06
CA LEU A 8 -5.46 -21.02 -4.42
C LEU A 8 -6.13 -22.38 -4.65
N ALA A 9 -5.47 -23.46 -4.22
CA ALA A 9 -6.03 -24.81 -4.34
C ALA A 9 -7.31 -24.98 -3.49
N ALA A 10 -7.39 -24.35 -2.31
CA ALA A 10 -8.59 -24.35 -1.49
C ALA A 10 -9.75 -23.60 -2.15
N LEU A 11 -9.49 -22.42 -2.73
CA LEU A 11 -10.48 -21.63 -3.46
C LEU A 11 -10.99 -22.36 -4.71
N GLN A 12 -10.10 -23.04 -5.44
CA GLN A 12 -10.48 -23.88 -6.58
C GLN A 12 -11.39 -25.04 -6.15
N ARG A 13 -11.08 -25.71 -5.03
CA ARG A 13 -11.96 -26.75 -4.46
C ARG A 13 -13.33 -26.21 -4.03
N ALA A 14 -13.41 -24.94 -3.65
CA ALA A 14 -14.67 -24.25 -3.33
C ALA A 14 -15.47 -23.80 -4.56
N GLY A 15 -14.99 -24.10 -5.79
CA GLY A 15 -15.70 -23.81 -7.03
C GLY A 15 -15.30 -22.51 -7.72
N TYR A 16 -14.29 -21.79 -7.22
CA TYR A 16 -13.74 -20.65 -7.95
C TYR A 16 -12.86 -21.14 -9.10
N ASN A 17 -13.05 -20.58 -10.29
CA ASN A 17 -12.06 -20.77 -11.36
C ASN A 17 -10.74 -20.07 -11.01
N GLU A 18 -9.66 -20.39 -11.71
CA GLU A 18 -8.32 -19.86 -11.41
C GLU A 18 -8.26 -18.32 -11.44
N ALA A 19 -8.93 -17.70 -12.41
CA ALA A 19 -9.03 -16.25 -12.50
C ALA A 19 -9.77 -15.64 -11.31
N GLY A 20 -10.88 -16.25 -10.89
CA GLY A 20 -11.68 -15.81 -9.74
C GLY A 20 -10.95 -16.02 -8.42
N ALA A 21 -10.26 -17.14 -8.23
CA ALA A 21 -9.45 -17.41 -7.05
C ALA A 21 -8.29 -16.41 -6.94
N THR A 22 -7.61 -16.11 -8.05
CA THR A 22 -6.53 -15.12 -8.11
C THR A 22 -7.05 -13.70 -7.84
N ALA A 23 -8.19 -13.33 -8.42
CA ALA A 23 -8.81 -12.02 -8.19
C ALA A 23 -9.26 -11.85 -6.72
N LEU A 24 -9.82 -12.89 -6.11
CA LEU A 24 -10.23 -12.88 -4.70
C LEU A 24 -9.03 -12.75 -3.77
N LEU A 25 -7.96 -13.52 -4.00
CA LEU A 25 -6.70 -13.36 -3.25
C LEU A 25 -6.11 -11.97 -3.40
N GLY A 26 -6.12 -11.43 -4.63
CA GLY A 26 -5.66 -10.08 -4.89
C GLY A 26 -6.48 -9.03 -4.16
N ARG A 27 -7.79 -9.22 -3.98
CA ARG A 27 -8.64 -8.32 -3.18
C ARG A 27 -8.38 -8.47 -1.68
N ALA A 28 -8.31 -9.70 -1.18
CA ALA A 28 -8.10 -9.97 0.25
C ALA A 28 -6.77 -9.38 0.75
N ASP A 29 -5.72 -9.40 -0.08
CA ASP A 29 -4.42 -8.78 0.21
C ASP A 29 -4.48 -7.25 0.34
N LYS A 30 -5.56 -6.64 -0.17
CA LYS A 30 -5.76 -5.19 -0.27
C LYS A 30 -6.90 -4.67 0.61
N GLU A 31 -7.60 -5.57 1.29
CA GLU A 31 -8.67 -5.20 2.21
C GLU A 31 -8.06 -4.70 3.52
N PRO A 32 -8.65 -3.65 4.14
CA PRO A 32 -8.23 -3.18 5.44
C PRO A 32 -8.19 -4.33 6.45
N ARG A 33 -7.07 -4.47 7.16
CA ARG A 33 -6.88 -5.56 8.13
C ARG A 33 -7.75 -5.40 9.39
N GLU A 34 -8.22 -4.19 9.65
CA GLU A 34 -9.05 -3.86 10.81
C GLU A 34 -10.51 -3.60 10.42
N THR A 35 -11.43 -4.03 11.28
CA THR A 35 -12.87 -3.74 11.14
C THR A 35 -13.43 -3.30 12.50
N PRO A 36 -13.82 -2.02 12.66
CA PRO A 36 -13.77 -0.94 11.65
C PRO A 36 -12.33 -0.55 11.28
N PRO A 37 -12.09 0.00 10.08
CA PRO A 37 -10.77 0.44 9.67
C PRO A 37 -10.28 1.59 10.56
N ASP A 38 -8.99 1.57 10.91
CA ASP A 38 -8.36 2.63 11.69
C ASP A 38 -8.50 3.98 10.97
N PRO A 39 -9.16 4.99 11.57
CA PRO A 39 -9.31 6.30 10.97
C PRO A 39 -7.97 7.02 10.73
N ASP A 40 -6.95 6.68 11.51
CA ASP A 40 -5.59 7.23 11.45
C ASP A 40 -4.69 6.43 10.47
N PHE A 41 -5.08 5.20 10.12
CA PHE A 41 -4.36 4.33 9.19
C PHE A 41 -5.26 3.82 8.06
N ARG A 42 -5.52 4.70 7.07
CA ARG A 42 -6.30 4.36 5.88
C ARG A 42 -5.48 3.53 4.91
N GLU A 43 -5.43 2.22 5.12
CA GLU A 43 -4.98 1.27 4.10
C GLU A 43 -5.80 1.53 2.83
N THR A 44 -5.15 1.96 1.75
CA THR A 44 -5.85 2.18 0.48
C THR A 44 -6.36 0.83 -0.03
N LEU A 45 -7.55 0.81 -0.64
CA LEU A 45 -8.24 -0.38 -1.21
C LEU A 45 -7.39 -1.19 -2.23
N ALA A 46 -6.16 -0.77 -2.49
CA ALA A 46 -5.22 -1.39 -3.41
C ALA A 46 -3.98 -2.01 -2.74
N GLY A 47 -3.86 -2.00 -1.41
CA GLY A 47 -2.62 -2.42 -0.71
C GLY A 47 -1.44 -1.48 -0.97
N GLY A 48 -1.70 -0.30 -1.55
CA GLY A 48 -0.69 0.71 -1.84
C GLY A 48 -0.42 1.58 -0.62
N HIS A 49 0.83 2.04 -0.48
CA HIS A 49 1.16 3.01 0.55
C HIS A 49 0.79 4.43 0.13
N ALA A 50 0.04 5.16 0.95
CA ALA A 50 -0.23 6.57 0.73
C ALA A 50 1.04 7.43 0.90
N LEU A 51 1.18 8.45 0.05
CA LEU A 51 2.08 9.56 0.28
C LEU A 51 1.41 10.54 1.26
N ILE A 52 2.03 10.73 2.41
CA ILE A 52 1.61 11.68 3.43
C ILE A 52 2.49 12.92 3.31
N VAL A 53 1.87 14.10 3.27
CA VAL A 53 2.56 15.39 3.26
C VAL A 53 2.05 16.23 4.41
N GLU A 54 2.94 16.56 5.34
CA GLU A 54 2.63 17.33 6.55
C GLU A 54 3.30 18.70 6.48
N TYR A 55 2.56 19.75 6.82
CA TYR A 55 3.10 21.11 6.95
C TYR A 55 3.68 21.29 8.36
N GLY A 56 4.96 21.65 8.44
CA GLY A 56 5.69 21.94 9.67
C GLY A 56 5.91 23.45 9.87
N ASP A 57 6.99 23.83 10.56
CA ASP A 57 7.37 25.23 10.72
C ASP A 57 8.10 25.73 9.46
N CYS A 58 7.32 26.23 8.50
CA CYS A 58 7.80 26.72 7.20
C CYS A 58 8.41 25.65 6.27
N GLU A 59 8.18 24.38 6.55
CA GLU A 59 8.64 23.23 5.75
C GLU A 59 7.48 22.26 5.46
N MET A 60 7.63 21.46 4.43
CA MET A 60 6.74 20.36 4.07
C MET A 60 7.49 19.04 4.22
N HIS A 61 6.94 18.12 5.00
CA HIS A 61 7.55 16.81 5.27
C HIS A 61 6.82 15.74 4.48
N GLY A 62 7.56 15.06 3.59
CA GLY A 62 7.05 13.91 2.85
C GLY A 62 7.36 12.61 3.57
N SER A 63 6.35 11.79 3.83
CA SER A 63 6.49 10.45 4.37
C SER A 63 5.56 9.47 3.66
N CYS A 64 5.91 8.20 3.74
CA CYS A 64 5.06 7.09 3.34
C CYS A 64 4.19 6.68 4.52
N GLN A 65 2.98 6.16 4.27
CA GLN A 65 2.10 5.65 5.33
C GLN A 65 2.76 4.64 6.28
N CYS A 66 3.77 3.88 5.83
CA CYS A 66 4.52 2.95 6.67
C CYS A 66 5.54 3.62 7.61
N GLY A 67 5.58 4.96 7.66
CA GLY A 67 6.53 5.75 8.45
C GLY A 67 7.86 6.03 7.75
N LYS A 68 8.07 5.54 6.52
CA LYS A 68 9.30 5.85 5.75
C LYS A 68 9.34 7.35 5.42
N ARG A 69 10.37 8.05 5.90
CA ARG A 69 10.63 9.45 5.52
C ARG A 69 11.14 9.52 4.08
N LEU A 70 10.54 10.40 3.28
CA LEU A 70 10.83 10.55 1.85
C LEU A 70 11.55 11.86 1.52
N GLY A 71 11.46 12.86 2.40
CA GLY A 71 12.22 14.10 2.30
C GLY A 71 11.57 15.26 3.02
N ILE A 72 12.12 16.44 2.80
CA ILE A 72 11.56 17.73 3.20
C ILE A 72 11.63 18.63 1.97
N THR A 73 10.63 19.47 1.77
CA THR A 73 10.64 20.54 0.76
C THR A 73 10.07 21.82 1.35
N THR A 74 10.18 22.92 0.64
CA THR A 74 9.60 24.20 1.06
C THR A 74 8.14 24.32 0.58
N PRO A 75 7.27 25.08 1.25
CA PRO A 75 5.86 25.20 0.88
C PRO A 75 5.61 25.82 -0.52
N ASP A 76 6.57 26.54 -1.05
CA ASP A 76 6.56 27.16 -2.39
C ASP A 76 7.07 26.22 -3.49
N ALA A 77 7.67 25.07 -3.13
CA ALA A 77 8.13 24.06 -4.09
C ALA A 77 6.99 23.12 -4.52
N SER A 78 7.16 22.45 -5.66
CA SER A 78 6.21 21.41 -6.10
C SER A 78 6.23 20.20 -5.16
N LEU A 79 5.06 19.62 -4.89
CA LEU A 79 4.94 18.36 -4.16
C LEU A 79 5.53 17.17 -4.94
N ASP A 80 5.75 17.32 -6.24
CA ASP A 80 6.39 16.31 -7.09
C ASP A 80 7.81 15.96 -6.61
N THR A 81 8.44 16.79 -5.79
CA THR A 81 9.73 16.50 -5.15
C THR A 81 9.70 15.18 -4.34
N PHE A 82 8.54 14.78 -3.80
CA PHE A 82 8.42 13.54 -3.03
C PHE A 82 8.12 12.30 -3.89
N VAL A 83 7.55 12.49 -5.09
CA VAL A 83 7.01 11.42 -5.93
C VAL A 83 8.07 10.37 -6.30
N PRO A 84 9.28 10.72 -6.78
CA PRO A 84 10.27 9.70 -7.15
C PRO A 84 10.72 8.80 -5.99
N SER A 85 10.85 9.38 -4.79
CA SER A 85 11.20 8.64 -3.57
C SER A 85 10.05 7.73 -3.12
N TRP A 86 8.82 8.22 -3.19
CA TRP A 86 7.61 7.46 -2.87
C TRP A 86 7.37 6.29 -3.83
N GLU A 87 7.44 6.54 -5.14
CA GLU A 87 7.29 5.51 -6.17
C GLU A 87 8.33 4.41 -5.99
N ARG A 88 9.61 4.80 -5.80
CA ARG A 88 10.67 3.83 -5.52
C ARG A 88 10.37 3.04 -4.26
N HIS A 89 9.99 3.68 -3.17
CA HIS A 89 9.63 3.00 -1.92
C HIS A 89 8.54 1.95 -2.16
N CYS A 90 7.44 2.34 -2.80
CA CYS A 90 6.30 1.46 -3.04
C CYS A 90 6.58 0.35 -4.07
N MET A 91 7.52 0.56 -5.01
CA MET A 91 7.88 -0.43 -6.02
C MET A 91 8.94 -1.43 -5.55
N THR A 92 9.85 -1.05 -4.65
CA THR A 92 10.98 -1.91 -4.25
C THR A 92 10.65 -2.86 -3.09
N GLU A 93 9.59 -2.58 -2.31
CA GLU A 93 9.18 -3.41 -1.15
C GLU A 93 8.25 -4.59 -1.49
N VAL A 94 8.05 -4.91 -2.77
CA VAL A 94 7.36 -6.14 -3.20
C VAL A 94 8.39 -7.21 -3.55
N THR A 95 9.22 -7.62 -2.59
CA THR A 95 10.06 -8.82 -2.76
C THR A 95 9.33 -10.01 -2.09
N PRO A 96 9.11 -11.12 -2.83
CA PRO A 96 8.18 -12.21 -2.48
C PRO A 96 8.50 -13.00 -1.20
#